data_AF-A0ABD4Z803-F1
#
_entry.id   AF-A0ABD4Z803-F1
#
_cell.length_a   1.000
_cell.length_b   1.000
_cell.length_c   1.000
_cell.angle_alpha   90.00
_cell.angle_beta   90.00
_cell.angle_gamma   90.00
#
_symmetry.space_group_name_H-M   'P 1'
#
loop_
_entity.id
_entity.type
_entity.pdbx_description
1 polymer ?
#
loop_
_entity_poly.entity_id
_entity_poly.type
_entity_poly.pdbx_seq_one_letter_code
_entity_poly.pdbx_strand_id
1 'polypeptide(L)'
;MLVVDEDGLKYLESIKCMFNCIVVNTNKNAVEKSAIMTLVLSRIDKVDVTTLIAGLDYGSNIGLAIFADSNLIFVNSYRGEESVIKTLKMFFDAIPASKKVIRIGIPSELIHAKLSKFIDDLLKKFSGNVVIELVHEHKTSKSSLIIDESLDEDSIAAINIALKAFQNY
;
A
#
# COMPACT_ATOMS: atom_id res chain seq x y z
N MET A 1 10.85 6.63 -16.40
CA MET A 1 10.02 5.42 -16.50
C MET A 1 9.16 5.53 -17.74
N LEU A 2 8.94 4.43 -18.46
CA LEU A 2 8.08 4.36 -19.63
C LEU A 2 7.03 3.26 -19.43
N VAL A 3 5.78 3.57 -19.77
CA VAL A 3 4.70 2.59 -19.85
C VAL A 3 4.43 2.35 -21.33
N VAL A 4 4.57 1.10 -21.76
CA VAL A 4 4.46 0.75 -23.18
C VAL A 4 3.61 -0.49 -23.37
N ASP A 5 2.96 -0.56 -24.53
CA ASP A 5 2.42 -1.80 -25.07
C ASP A 5 3.49 -2.56 -25.89
N GLU A 6 3.08 -3.59 -26.60
CA GLU A 6 3.99 -4.40 -27.43
C GLU A 6 4.65 -3.60 -28.56
N ASP A 7 3.91 -2.71 -29.21
CA ASP A 7 4.43 -1.93 -30.34
C ASP A 7 5.38 -0.83 -29.86
N GLY A 8 5.06 -0.19 -28.72
CA GLY A 8 5.96 0.71 -28.04
C GLY A 8 7.27 0.02 -27.62
N LEU A 9 7.20 -1.23 -27.14
CA LEU A 9 8.42 -2.00 -26.83
C LEU A 9 9.27 -2.28 -28.07
N LYS A 10 8.65 -2.72 -29.18
CA LYS A 10 9.35 -2.93 -30.46
C LYS A 10 10.03 -1.65 -30.95
N TYR A 11 9.34 -0.51 -30.82
CA TYR A 11 9.91 0.79 -31.16
C TYR A 11 11.15 1.12 -30.31
N LEU A 12 11.07 0.93 -28.99
CA LEU A 12 12.22 1.15 -28.08
C LEU A 12 13.42 0.27 -28.42
N GLU A 13 13.18 -1.00 -28.78
CA GLU A 13 14.23 -1.93 -29.21
C GLU A 13 14.86 -1.51 -30.55
N SER A 14 14.07 -0.91 -31.46
CA SER A 14 14.53 -0.51 -32.80
C SER A 14 15.50 0.67 -32.81
N ILE A 15 15.39 1.59 -31.85
CA ILE A 15 16.15 2.85 -31.84
C ILE A 15 17.57 2.72 -31.25
N LYS A 16 18.02 1.50 -30.91
CA LYS A 16 19.37 1.16 -30.38
C LYS A 16 19.91 2.13 -29.31
N CYS A 17 19.02 2.81 -28.60
CA CYS A 17 19.38 3.74 -27.55
C CYS A 17 19.27 2.99 -26.23
N MET A 18 20.34 2.99 -25.42
CA MET A 18 20.23 2.50 -24.06
C MET A 18 19.39 3.49 -23.25
N PHE A 19 18.11 3.15 -23.05
CA PHE A 19 17.29 3.84 -22.08
C PHE A 19 17.72 3.39 -20.69
N ASN A 20 18.35 4.28 -19.93
CA ASN A 20 18.52 4.09 -18.50
C ASN A 20 17.21 4.42 -17.77
N CYS A 21 16.14 3.68 -18.12
CA CYS A 21 14.82 3.90 -17.56
C CYS A 21 14.07 2.59 -17.35
N ILE A 22 13.23 2.56 -16.31
CA ILE A 22 12.37 1.42 -16.02
C ILE A 22 11.24 1.38 -17.05
N VAL A 23 11.05 0.20 -17.69
CA VAL A 23 9.99 -0.04 -18.68
C VAL A 23 8.93 -0.96 -18.07
N VAL A 24 7.68 -0.49 -18.05
CA VAL A 24 6.51 -1.27 -17.63
C VAL A 24 5.73 -1.66 -18.88
N ASN A 25 5.67 -2.95 -19.18
CA ASN A 25 4.95 -3.46 -20.35
C ASN A 25 3.52 -3.90 -19.97
N THR A 26 2.52 -3.26 -20.59
CA THR A 26 1.09 -3.47 -20.29
C THR A 26 0.54 -4.79 -20.78
N ASN A 27 1.04 -5.31 -21.92
CA ASN A 27 0.66 -6.63 -22.43
C ASN A 27 1.13 -7.77 -21.51
N LYS A 28 2.30 -7.61 -20.85
CA LYS A 28 2.81 -8.61 -19.90
C LYS A 28 2.11 -8.56 -18.54
N ASN A 29 1.70 -7.38 -18.10
CA ASN A 29 1.23 -7.16 -16.72
C ASN A 29 -0.27 -6.86 -16.60
N ALA A 30 -1.03 -6.80 -17.70
CA ALA A 30 -2.35 -6.16 -17.75
C ALA A 30 -2.32 -4.67 -17.35
N VAL A 31 -3.34 -3.91 -17.75
CA VAL A 31 -3.36 -2.45 -17.57
C VAL A 31 -3.35 -2.05 -16.09
N GLU A 32 -4.19 -2.70 -15.27
CA GLU A 32 -4.36 -2.36 -13.86
C GLU A 32 -3.07 -2.54 -13.05
N LYS A 33 -2.44 -3.72 -13.15
CA LYS A 33 -1.15 -3.95 -12.48
C LYS A 33 -0.05 -3.05 -13.04
N SER A 34 -0.06 -2.74 -14.34
CA SER A 34 0.90 -1.78 -14.90
C SER A 34 0.72 -0.37 -14.32
N ALA A 35 -0.52 0.08 -14.10
CA ALA A 35 -0.80 1.37 -13.48
C ALA A 35 -0.29 1.41 -12.03
N ILE A 36 -0.53 0.35 -11.25
CA ILE A 36 -0.01 0.24 -9.87
C ILE A 36 1.51 0.19 -9.82
N MET A 37 2.13 -0.63 -10.68
CA MET A 37 3.59 -0.70 -10.80
C MET A 37 4.17 0.67 -11.15
N THR A 38 3.56 1.39 -12.09
CA THR A 38 3.96 2.73 -12.49
C THR A 38 3.88 3.71 -11.33
N LEU A 39 2.77 3.69 -10.59
CA LEU A 39 2.56 4.55 -9.42
C LEU A 39 3.64 4.29 -8.35
N VAL A 40 3.95 3.03 -8.04
CA VAL A 40 4.99 2.66 -7.08
C VAL A 40 6.38 3.06 -7.58
N LEU A 41 6.76 2.62 -8.77
CA LEU A 41 8.09 2.84 -9.37
C LEU A 41 8.37 4.31 -9.70
N SER A 42 7.34 5.16 -9.79
CA SER A 42 7.52 6.62 -9.90
C SER A 42 8.01 7.27 -8.61
N ARG A 43 7.86 6.58 -7.47
CA ARG A 43 8.21 7.07 -6.13
C ARG A 43 9.44 6.40 -5.55
N ILE A 44 9.94 5.35 -6.18
CA ILE A 44 11.13 4.63 -5.76
C ILE A 44 12.12 4.54 -6.91
N ASP A 45 13.39 4.90 -6.67
CA ASP A 45 14.43 4.94 -7.72
C ASP A 45 15.00 3.55 -8.08
N LYS A 46 14.22 2.48 -7.84
CA LYS A 46 14.63 1.09 -8.08
C LYS A 46 13.46 0.19 -8.47
N VAL A 47 13.75 -0.89 -9.18
CA VAL A 47 12.74 -1.88 -9.63
C VAL A 47 12.34 -2.83 -8.51
N ASP A 48 13.29 -3.19 -7.64
CA ASP A 48 13.09 -4.20 -6.60
C ASP A 48 12.54 -3.56 -5.32
N VAL A 49 11.26 -3.82 -5.05
CA VAL A 49 10.60 -3.42 -3.81
C VAL A 49 10.97 -4.40 -2.71
N THR A 50 11.56 -3.91 -1.63
CA THR A 50 11.93 -4.76 -0.49
C THR A 50 10.74 -4.95 0.45
N THR A 51 10.02 -3.86 0.73
CA THR A 51 8.95 -3.79 1.71
C THR A 51 7.73 -3.08 1.12
N LEU A 52 6.56 -3.70 1.28
CA LEU A 52 5.26 -3.10 1.00
C LEU A 52 4.44 -3.14 2.29
N ILE A 53 4.08 -1.97 2.81
CA ILE A 53 3.38 -1.84 4.09
C ILE A 53 2.08 -1.09 3.86
N ALA A 54 0.96 -1.66 4.26
CA ALA A 54 -0.31 -0.96 4.36
C ALA A 54 -0.60 -0.62 5.82
N GLY A 55 -1.03 0.61 6.10
CA GLY A 55 -1.64 1.00 7.37
C GLY A 55 -3.14 1.18 7.20
N LEU A 56 -3.91 0.66 8.14
CA LEU A 56 -5.36 0.72 8.18
C LEU A 56 -5.81 1.33 9.49
N ASP A 57 -6.56 2.42 9.39
CA ASP A 57 -7.31 2.99 10.52
C ASP A 57 -8.78 2.59 10.39
N TYR A 58 -9.30 1.78 11.30
CA TYR A 58 -10.65 1.24 11.18
C TYR A 58 -11.61 2.06 12.05
N GLY A 59 -12.46 2.86 11.40
CA GLY A 59 -13.49 3.66 12.03
C GLY A 59 -14.78 3.71 11.22
N SER A 60 -15.45 4.87 11.26
CA SER A 60 -16.67 5.13 10.47
C SER A 60 -16.36 5.17 8.97
N ASN A 61 -15.22 5.77 8.61
CA ASN A 61 -14.51 5.46 7.39
C ASN A 61 -13.27 4.65 7.77
N ILE A 62 -12.68 4.01 6.77
CA ILE A 62 -11.47 3.23 6.91
C ILE A 62 -10.35 3.96 6.17
N GLY A 63 -9.41 4.52 6.92
CA GLY A 63 -8.20 5.09 6.37
C GLY A 63 -7.29 4.00 5.82
N LEU A 64 -6.68 4.21 4.66
CA LEU A 64 -5.70 3.32 4.05
C LEU A 64 -4.50 4.13 3.57
N ALA A 65 -3.31 3.78 4.05
CA ALA A 65 -2.05 4.28 3.53
C ALA A 65 -1.18 3.11 3.05
N ILE A 66 -0.51 3.25 1.91
CA ILE A 66 0.39 2.23 1.35
C ILE A 66 1.77 2.85 1.15
N PHE A 67 2.77 2.18 1.69
CA PHE A 67 4.18 2.51 1.59
C PHE A 67 4.95 1.44 0.84
N ALA A 68 5.88 1.86 0.00
CA ALA A 68 6.89 1.00 -0.60
C ALA A 68 8.27 1.54 -0.23
N ASP A 69 9.09 0.73 0.45
CA ASP A 69 10.45 1.09 0.88
C ASP A 69 10.54 2.48 1.55
N SER A 70 9.66 2.71 2.52
CA SER A 70 9.51 3.96 3.29
C SER A 70 8.95 5.17 2.53
N ASN A 71 8.60 5.02 1.26
CA ASN A 71 7.96 6.08 0.48
C ASN A 71 6.43 5.93 0.53
N LEU A 72 5.70 7.00 0.84
CA LEU A 72 4.25 7.03 0.74
C LEU A 72 3.84 6.96 -0.73
N ILE A 73 3.09 5.93 -1.08
CA ILE A 73 2.67 5.64 -2.45
C ILE A 73 1.22 6.06 -2.68
N PHE A 74 0.36 5.73 -1.72
CA PHE A 74 -1.08 5.93 -1.81
C PHE A 74 -1.64 6.22 -0.43
N VAL A 75 -2.60 7.14 -0.36
CA VAL A 75 -3.40 7.40 0.83
C VAL A 75 -4.81 7.75 0.42
N ASN A 76 -5.81 7.17 1.09
CA ASN A 76 -7.21 7.50 0.90
C ASN A 76 -8.07 6.99 2.08
N SER A 77 -9.29 7.51 2.21
CA SER A 77 -10.30 7.02 3.15
C SER A 77 -11.48 6.38 2.40
N TYR A 78 -12.03 5.31 2.97
CA TYR A 78 -13.09 4.51 2.34
C TYR A 78 -14.29 4.34 3.26
N ARG A 79 -15.50 4.43 2.71
CA ARG A 79 -16.74 4.18 3.48
C ARG A 79 -17.05 2.69 3.69
N GLY A 80 -16.31 1.78 3.06
CA GLY A 80 -16.64 0.35 3.05
C GLY A 80 -15.44 -0.57 2.93
N GLU A 81 -15.48 -1.65 3.72
CA GLU A 81 -14.44 -2.67 3.85
C GLU A 81 -14.05 -3.32 2.51
N GLU A 82 -15.02 -3.55 1.63
CA GLU A 82 -14.77 -4.18 0.33
C GLU A 82 -13.83 -3.36 -0.56
N SER A 83 -13.99 -2.03 -0.55
CA SER A 83 -13.14 -1.13 -1.34
C SER A 83 -11.70 -1.12 -0.84
N VAL A 84 -11.52 -1.18 0.48
CA VAL A 84 -10.20 -1.29 1.12
C VAL A 84 -9.54 -2.62 0.71
N ILE A 85 -10.26 -3.72 0.87
CA ILE A 85 -9.78 -5.07 0.53
C ILE A 85 -9.40 -5.16 -0.96
N LYS A 86 -10.24 -4.63 -1.85
CA LYS A 86 -9.96 -4.59 -3.29
C LYS A 86 -8.68 -3.81 -3.58
N THR A 87 -8.55 -2.62 -3.00
CA THR A 87 -7.37 -1.77 -3.20
C THR A 87 -6.11 -2.47 -2.68
N LEU A 88 -6.14 -3.03 -1.48
CA LEU A 88 -5.03 -3.80 -0.92
C LEU A 88 -4.60 -4.94 -1.86
N LYS A 89 -5.55 -5.71 -2.39
CA LYS A 89 -5.25 -6.78 -3.35
C LYS A 89 -4.58 -6.26 -4.61
N MET A 90 -5.09 -5.18 -5.19
CA MET A 90 -4.50 -4.56 -6.38
C MET A 90 -3.01 -4.23 -6.16
N PHE A 91 -2.67 -3.63 -5.01
CA PHE A 91 -1.28 -3.33 -4.67
C PHE A 91 -0.45 -4.57 -4.38
N PHE A 92 -0.96 -5.48 -3.57
CA PHE A 92 -0.20 -6.64 -3.10
C PHE A 92 -0.03 -7.68 -4.21
N ASP A 93 -0.93 -7.78 -5.17
CA ASP A 93 -0.79 -8.69 -6.33
C ASP A 93 0.08 -8.07 -7.43
N ALA A 94 0.00 -6.75 -7.62
CA ALA A 94 0.78 -6.05 -8.64
C ALA A 94 2.27 -5.97 -8.30
N ILE A 95 2.59 -5.78 -7.02
CA ILE A 95 3.95 -5.48 -6.57
C ILE A 95 4.60 -6.72 -5.94
N PRO A 96 5.62 -7.31 -6.58
CA PRO A 96 6.47 -8.28 -5.92
C PRO A 96 7.30 -7.55 -4.85
N ALA A 97 7.19 -7.99 -3.61
CA ALA A 97 7.99 -7.45 -2.50
C ALA A 97 8.43 -8.59 -1.59
N SER A 98 9.65 -8.51 -1.05
CA SER A 98 10.20 -9.52 -0.14
C SER A 98 9.42 -9.60 1.16
N LYS A 99 8.89 -8.47 1.65
CA LYS A 99 8.05 -8.38 2.84
C LYS A 99 6.78 -7.59 2.54
N LYS A 100 5.63 -8.17 2.85
CA LYS A 100 4.31 -7.54 2.74
C LYS A 100 3.65 -7.51 4.11
N VAL A 101 3.20 -6.34 4.54
CA VAL A 101 2.62 -6.15 5.88
C VAL A 101 1.33 -5.35 5.79
N ILE A 102 0.30 -5.77 6.51
CA ILE A 102 -0.89 -4.98 6.78
C ILE A 102 -0.89 -4.66 8.28
N ARG A 103 -0.79 -3.39 8.63
CA ARG A 103 -0.88 -2.85 9.99
C ARG A 103 -2.27 -2.32 10.23
N ILE A 104 -2.91 -2.75 11.31
CA ILE A 104 -4.28 -2.37 11.64
C ILE A 104 -4.26 -1.64 12.99
N GLY A 105 -4.73 -0.41 13.01
CA GLY A 105 -5.00 0.34 14.23
C GLY A 105 -6.03 -0.42 15.07
N ILE A 106 -5.68 -0.65 16.33
CA ILE A 106 -6.64 -1.15 17.31
C ILE A 106 -6.88 -0.09 18.38
N PRO A 107 -8.16 0.17 18.72
CA PRO A 107 -8.50 1.14 19.75
C PRO A 107 -7.94 0.69 21.10
N SER A 108 -7.78 1.65 22.02
CA SER A 108 -7.41 1.35 23.41
C SER A 108 -8.51 0.62 24.19
N GLU A 109 -9.73 0.66 23.67
CA GLU A 109 -10.90 -0.04 24.22
C GLU A 109 -11.08 -1.45 23.62
N LEU A 110 -12.15 -2.13 24.02
CA LEU A 110 -12.47 -3.48 23.57
C LEU A 110 -12.64 -3.54 22.03
N ILE A 111 -11.97 -4.48 21.37
CA ILE A 111 -12.17 -4.76 19.94
C ILE A 111 -13.63 -5.14 19.71
N HIS A 112 -14.36 -4.32 18.97
CA HIS A 112 -15.76 -4.57 18.67
C HIS A 112 -15.92 -5.63 17.55
N ALA A 113 -17.08 -6.30 17.51
CA ALA A 113 -17.32 -7.44 16.62
C ALA A 113 -17.09 -7.14 15.13
N LYS A 114 -17.38 -5.92 14.66
CA LYS A 114 -17.13 -5.52 13.26
C LYS A 114 -15.64 -5.51 12.90
N LEU A 115 -14.78 -4.92 13.75
CA LEU A 115 -13.33 -4.90 13.54
C LEU A 115 -12.76 -6.32 13.58
N SER A 116 -13.22 -7.14 14.53
CA SER A 116 -12.84 -8.55 14.61
C SER A 116 -13.16 -9.30 13.31
N LYS A 117 -14.39 -9.15 12.79
CA LYS A 117 -14.80 -9.74 11.50
C LYS A 117 -13.95 -9.22 10.33
N PHE A 118 -13.66 -7.92 10.30
CA PHE A 118 -12.82 -7.34 9.26
C PHE A 118 -11.40 -7.92 9.26
N ILE A 119 -10.79 -8.07 10.45
CA ILE A 119 -9.49 -8.72 10.62
C ILE A 119 -9.54 -10.18 10.13
N ASP A 120 -10.58 -10.93 10.48
CA ASP A 120 -10.77 -12.31 10.00
C ASP A 120 -10.87 -12.37 8.47
N ASP A 121 -11.58 -11.43 7.85
CA ASP A 121 -11.73 -11.37 6.40
C ASP A 121 -10.41 -11.02 5.71
N LEU A 122 -9.58 -10.16 6.31
CA LEU A 122 -8.21 -9.90 5.83
C LEU A 122 -7.33 -11.14 5.94
N LEU A 123 -7.33 -11.83 7.09
CA LEU A 123 -6.56 -13.06 7.30
C LEU A 123 -6.90 -14.14 6.27
N LYS A 124 -8.20 -14.30 5.95
CA LYS A 124 -8.65 -15.26 4.92
C LYS A 124 -8.22 -14.86 3.52
N LYS A 125 -8.26 -13.57 3.19
CA LYS A 125 -8.01 -13.08 1.82
C LYS A 125 -6.52 -12.88 1.50
N PHE A 126 -5.68 -12.68 2.50
CA PHE A 126 -4.25 -12.41 2.36
C PHE A 126 -3.36 -13.50 2.97
N SER A 127 -3.86 -14.73 3.08
CA SER A 127 -3.11 -15.86 3.63
C SER A 127 -1.79 -16.11 2.88
N GLY A 128 -0.74 -16.50 3.62
CA GLY A 128 0.59 -16.82 3.06
C GLY A 128 1.63 -15.73 3.31
N ASN A 129 1.99 -14.98 2.27
CA ASN A 129 3.17 -14.07 2.27
C ASN A 129 2.90 -12.67 2.84
N VAL A 130 1.73 -12.45 3.46
CA VAL A 130 1.37 -11.17 4.08
C VAL A 130 1.29 -11.33 5.58
N VAL A 131 2.06 -10.52 6.30
CA VAL A 131 2.00 -10.45 7.75
C VAL A 131 0.94 -9.43 8.13
N ILE A 132 0.02 -9.80 9.03
CA ILE A 132 -0.95 -8.86 9.60
C ILE A 132 -0.49 -8.51 11.02
N GLU A 133 -0.28 -7.23 11.28
CA GLU A 133 0.19 -6.68 12.55
C GLU A 133 -0.93 -5.83 13.16
N LEU A 134 -1.28 -6.07 14.43
CA LEU A 134 -2.21 -5.22 15.18
C LEU A 134 -1.42 -4.17 15.96
N VAL A 135 -1.79 -2.91 15.80
CA VAL A 135 -1.03 -1.77 16.30
C VAL A 135 -1.91 -0.93 17.22
N HIS A 136 -1.59 -0.90 18.51
CA HIS A 136 -2.32 -0.07 19.47
C HIS A 136 -2.23 1.42 19.10
N GLU A 137 -3.36 2.10 19.10
CA GLU A 137 -3.45 3.55 18.84
C GLU A 137 -2.85 4.42 19.96
N HIS A 138 -2.50 3.84 21.12
CA HIS A 138 -1.91 4.61 22.21
C HIS A 138 -0.69 5.44 21.74
N LYS A 139 -0.80 6.76 21.98
CA LYS A 139 0.13 7.85 21.60
C LYS A 139 0.24 8.19 20.10
N THR A 140 -0.72 7.87 19.26
CA THR A 140 -0.77 8.46 17.89
C THR A 140 -1.07 9.97 17.89
N SER A 141 -1.56 10.52 19.01
CA SER A 141 -2.00 11.91 19.11
C SER A 141 -0.91 12.99 19.27
N LYS A 142 0.40 12.67 19.19
CA LYS A 142 1.47 13.70 19.33
C LYS A 142 2.76 13.51 18.52
N SER A 143 2.80 12.63 17.51
CA SER A 143 3.89 12.66 16.52
C SER A 143 3.33 13.03 15.16
N SER A 144 3.14 14.34 14.97
CA SER A 144 2.83 14.99 13.69
C SER A 144 4.00 14.78 12.71
N LEU A 145 4.18 13.56 12.21
CA LEU A 145 5.23 13.26 11.24
C LEU A 145 4.82 13.68 9.83
N ILE A 146 3.53 13.87 9.56
CA ILE A 146 3.03 14.42 8.29
C ILE A 146 1.92 15.44 8.59
N ILE A 147 2.20 16.72 8.30
CA ILE A 147 1.25 17.84 8.37
C ILE A 147 0.97 18.25 6.92
N ASP A 148 0.26 17.40 6.19
CA ASP A 148 -0.35 17.84 4.94
C ASP A 148 -1.80 18.18 5.29
N GLU A 149 -2.09 19.48 5.39
CA GLU A 149 -3.42 20.00 5.75
C GLU A 149 -4.51 19.61 4.73
N SER A 150 -4.14 19.05 3.58
CA SER A 150 -5.09 18.58 2.57
C SER A 150 -5.65 17.18 2.84
N LEU A 151 -5.06 16.42 3.78
CA LEU A 151 -5.49 15.05 4.11
C LEU A 151 -6.50 15.02 5.25
N ASP A 152 -7.50 14.13 5.13
CA ASP A 152 -8.47 13.88 6.20
C ASP A 152 -7.84 13.13 7.40
N GLU A 153 -8.50 13.22 8.56
CA GLU A 153 -8.00 12.63 9.81
C GLU A 153 -7.79 11.10 9.70
N ASP A 154 -8.69 10.38 9.03
CA ASP A 154 -8.62 8.93 8.85
C ASP A 154 -7.39 8.56 7.99
N SER A 155 -7.11 9.34 6.94
CA SER A 155 -5.92 9.22 6.10
C SER A 155 -4.62 9.45 6.89
N ILE A 156 -4.57 10.47 7.75
CA ILE A 156 -3.40 10.77 8.61
C ILE A 156 -3.20 9.66 9.64
N ALA A 157 -4.26 9.15 10.25
CA ALA A 157 -4.19 8.03 11.19
C ALA A 157 -3.63 6.77 10.52
N ALA A 158 -4.10 6.44 9.31
CA ALA A 158 -3.61 5.30 8.54
C ALA A 158 -2.11 5.41 8.20
N ILE A 159 -1.63 6.61 7.85
CA ILE A 159 -0.20 6.89 7.69
C ILE A 159 0.58 6.58 8.96
N ASN A 160 0.11 7.10 10.10
CA ASN A 160 0.79 6.90 11.38
C ASN A 160 0.83 5.42 11.78
N ILE A 161 -0.25 4.68 11.52
CA ILE A 161 -0.33 3.24 11.73
C ILE A 161 0.66 2.50 10.82
N ALA A 162 0.75 2.89 9.54
CA ALA A 162 1.71 2.31 8.60
C ALA A 162 3.16 2.53 9.03
N LEU A 163 3.48 3.70 9.58
CA LEU A 163 4.84 4.05 10.01
C LEU A 163 5.24 3.48 11.38
N LYS A 164 4.28 3.06 12.20
CA LYS A 164 4.56 2.54 13.54
C LYS A 164 5.26 1.20 13.43
N ALA A 165 6.53 1.15 13.84
CA ALA A 165 7.24 -0.12 13.99
C ALA A 165 6.63 -0.92 15.14
N PHE A 166 6.48 -2.23 14.96
CA PHE A 166 6.21 -3.15 16.06
C PHE A 166 7.40 -3.07 17.04
N GLN A 167 7.24 -2.33 18.14
CA GLN A 167 8.19 -2.40 19.25
C GLN A 167 7.91 -3.71 19.96
N ASN A 168 8.79 -4.70 19.80
CA ASN A 168 8.77 -5.88 20.65
C ASN A 168 8.93 -5.41 22.10
N TYR A 169 7.88 -5.59 22.90
CA TYR A 169 8.00 -5.62 24.35
C TYR A 169 8.48 -7.01 24.78
#